data_AF-A0ABD0NJG8-F1
#
_entry.id   AF-A0ABD0NJG8-F1
#
_cell.length_a   1.000
_cell.length_b   1.000
_cell.length_c   1.000
_cell.angle_alpha   90.00
_cell.angle_beta   90.00
_cell.angle_gamma   90.00
#
_symmetry.space_group_name_H-M   'P 1'
#
loop_
_entity.id
_entity.type
_entity.pdbx_description
1 polymer ?
#
loop_
_entity_poly.entity_id
_entity_poly.type
_entity_poly.pdbx_seq_one_letter_code
_entity_poly.pdbx_strand_id
1 'polypeptide(L)' 'VQCNEETERFRDRLKLDHQTGSLTITNIKNTDSGEYKLKIISISERESEKIFNVSII' A
#
# COMPACT_ATOMS: atom_id res chain seq x y z
N VAL A 1 -5.15 18.80 2.64
CA VAL A 1 -4.27 17.79 2.03
C VAL A 1 -4.65 17.69 0.56
N GLN A 2 -3.69 17.83 -0.34
CA GLN A 2 -3.93 17.77 -1.79
C GLN A 2 -3.99 16.30 -2.19
N CYS A 3 -5.18 15.79 -2.48
CA CYS A 3 -5.37 14.40 -2.90
C CYS A 3 -4.94 14.27 -4.36
N ASN A 4 -3.84 13.57 -4.58
CA ASN A 4 -3.40 13.06 -5.87
C ASN A 4 -4.23 11.83 -6.23
N GLU A 5 -4.57 11.65 -7.52
CA GLU A 5 -5.47 10.58 -8.02
C GLU A 5 -5.07 9.15 -7.55
N GLU A 6 -3.80 8.90 -7.24
CA GLU A 6 -3.31 7.63 -6.69
C GLU A 6 -3.82 7.33 -5.27
N THR A 7 -4.12 8.35 -4.45
CA THR A 7 -4.63 8.16 -3.08
C THR A 7 -6.07 7.66 -3.02
N GLU A 8 -6.80 7.69 -4.14
CA GLU A 8 -8.20 7.27 -4.19
C GLU A 8 -8.38 5.75 -4.32
N ARG A 9 -7.40 5.01 -4.85
CA ARG A 9 -7.55 3.55 -5.11
C ARG A 9 -7.88 2.75 -3.84
N PHE A 10 -7.23 3.11 -2.73
CA PHE A 10 -7.36 2.40 -1.45
C PHE A 10 -8.08 3.23 -0.39
N ARG A 11 -8.66 4.37 -0.78
CA ARG A 11 -9.44 5.21 0.11
C ARG A 11 -10.55 4.39 0.75
N ASP A 12 -10.75 4.59 2.05
CA ASP A 12 -11.71 3.88 2.91
C ASP A 12 -11.49 2.35 3.09
N ARG A 13 -10.55 1.75 2.36
CA ARG A 13 -10.27 0.30 2.38
C ARG A 13 -8.93 -0.05 3.02
N LEU A 14 -8.02 0.90 3.12
CA LEU A 14 -6.69 0.74 3.72
C LEU A 14 -6.75 0.87 5.25
N LYS A 15 -6.16 -0.08 5.97
CA LYS A 15 -6.05 -0.08 7.44
C LYS A 15 -4.62 -0.36 7.88
N LEU A 16 -4.11 0.44 8.80
CA LEU A 16 -2.81 0.22 9.45
C LEU A 16 -3.05 -0.34 10.86
N ASP A 17 -2.46 -1.48 11.14
CA ASP A 17 -2.32 -1.98 12.50
C ASP A 17 -1.09 -1.33 13.15
N HIS A 18 -1.34 -0.49 14.16
CA HIS A 18 -0.29 0.23 14.88
C HIS A 18 0.52 -0.63 15.86
N GLN A 19 0.04 -1.82 16.23
CA GLN A 19 0.78 -2.76 17.09
C GLN A 19 1.80 -3.55 16.28
N THR A 20 1.39 -4.05 15.11
CA THR A 20 2.23 -4.94 14.27
C THR A 20 2.91 -4.21 13.12
N GLY A 21 2.42 -3.03 12.73
CA GLY A 21 2.85 -2.32 11.52
C GLY A 21 2.24 -2.87 10.23
N SER A 22 1.27 -3.79 10.32
CA SER A 22 0.66 -4.43 9.16
C SER A 22 -0.27 -3.49 8.42
N LEU A 23 -0.10 -3.38 7.10
CA LEU A 23 -0.99 -2.65 6.21
C LEU A 23 -1.96 -3.63 5.53
N THR A 24 -3.25 -3.45 5.74
CA THR A 24 -4.31 -4.30 5.20
C THR A 24 -5.18 -3.53 4.23
N ILE A 25 -5.40 -4.08 3.03
CA ILE A 25 -6.38 -3.58 2.05
C ILE A 25 -7.61 -4.49 2.16
N THR A 26 -8.75 -3.90 2.52
CA THR A 26 -10.03 -4.61 2.69
C THR A 26 -10.87 -4.55 1.42
N ASN A 27 -11.86 -5.46 1.30
CA ASN A 27 -12.79 -5.50 0.17
C ASN A 27 -12.08 -5.48 -1.21
N ILE A 28 -11.11 -6.39 -1.37
CA ILE A 28 -10.30 -6.57 -2.58
C ILE A 28 -11.16 -7.05 -3.76
N LYS A 29 -10.90 -6.51 -4.95
CA LYS A 29 -11.56 -6.84 -6.22
C LYS A 29 -10.52 -7.26 -7.25
N ASN A 30 -10.93 -7.89 -8.35
CA ASN A 30 -10.01 -8.28 -9.43
C ASN A 30 -9.23 -7.08 -10.02
N THR A 31 -9.84 -5.89 -10.02
CA THR A 31 -9.20 -4.61 -10.41
C THR A 31 -8.11 -4.15 -9.46
N ASP A 32 -8.03 -4.73 -8.25
CA ASP A 32 -6.94 -4.47 -7.32
C ASP A 32 -5.70 -5.31 -7.63
N SER A 33 -5.72 -6.19 -8.63
CA SER A 33 -4.48 -6.84 -9.11
C SER A 33 -3.49 -5.80 -9.66
N GLY A 34 -2.20 -6.12 -9.63
CA GLY A 34 -1.15 -5.28 -10.19
C GLY A 34 0.14 -5.27 -9.37
N GLU A 35 1.00 -4.32 -9.72
CA GLU A 35 2.27 -4.08 -9.03
C GLU A 35 2.04 -3.21 -7.78
N TYR A 36 2.62 -3.63 -6.66
CA TYR A 36 2.61 -2.93 -5.38
C TYR A 36 4.04 -2.63 -4.96
N LYS A 37 4.34 -1.36 -4.67
CA LYS A 37 5.66 -0.91 -4.21
C LYS A 37 5.62 -0.59 -2.72
N LEU A 38 6.42 -1.30 -1.93
CA LEU A 38 6.67 -1.00 -0.54
C LEU A 38 7.94 -0.15 -0.44
N LYS A 39 7.77 1.12 -0.07
CA LYS A 39 8.86 2.05 0.20
C LYS A 39 9.05 2.20 1.70
N ILE A 40 10.20 1.79 2.22
CA ILE A 40 10.58 1.92 3.63
C ILE A 40 11.58 3.07 3.73
N ILE A 41 11.18 4.14 4.42
CA ILE A 41 12.00 5.34 4.63
C ILE A 41 12.50 5.30 6.07
N SER A 42 13.82 5.27 6.25
CA SER A 42 14.45 5.30 7.58
C SER A 42 15.03 6.69 7.89
N ILE A 43 15.18 6.99 9.18
CA ILE A 43 15.73 8.27 9.67
C ILE A 43 17.17 8.50 9.16
N SER A 44 17.90 7.43 8.82
CA SER A 44 19.26 7.51 8.26
C SER A 44 19.29 7.73 6.74
N GLU A 45 18.19 8.19 6.15
CA GLU A 45 18.01 8.45 4.71
C GLU A 45 18.22 7.22 3.81
N ARG A 46 18.32 6.02 4.39
CA ARG A 46 18.28 4.80 3.58
C ARG A 46 16.85 4.51 3.20
N GLU A 47 16.58 4.58 1.91
CA GLU A 47 15.37 4.06 1.30
C GLU A 47 15.59 2.59 0.94
N SER A 48 14.62 1.75 1.27
CA SER A 48 14.55 0.39 0.76
C SER A 48 13.23 0.21 0.05
N GLU A 49 13.27 -0.39 -1.13
CA GLU A 49 12.09 -0.67 -1.94
C GLU A 49 11.92 -2.18 -2.11
N LYS A 50 10.66 -2.63 -2.06
CA LYS A 50 10.29 -3.98 -2.42
C LYS A 50 9.05 -3.97 -3.28
N ILE A 51 9.11 -4.68 -4.39
CA ILE A 51 8.01 -4.78 -5.36
C ILE A 51 7.31 -6.13 -5.17
N PHE A 52 5.98 -6.11 -5.17
CA PHE A 52 5.12 -7.28 -5.10
C PHE A 52 4.17 -7.28 -6.29
N ASN A 53 4.10 -8.40 -7.01
CA ASN A 53 3.09 -8.63 -8.03
C ASN A 53 1.92 -9.38 -7.39
N VAL A 54 0.76 -8.74 -7.32
CA VAL A 54 -0.44 -9.30 -6.71
C VAL A 54 -1.45 -9.62 -7.81
N SER A 55 -1.92 -10.86 -7.83
CA SER A 55 -3.00 -11.29 -8.72
C SER A 55 -4.16 -11.79 -7.87
N ILE A 56 -5.34 -11.19 -8.04
CA ILE A 56 -6.59 -11.60 -7.41
C ILE A 56 -7.35 -12.46 -8.43
N ILE A 57 -7.57 -13.73 -8.08
CA ILE A 57 -8.18 -14.76 -8.92
C ILE A 57 -9.59 -15.07 -8.42
#